data_AF-A0AAP1JYR1-F1
#
_entry.id   AF-A0AAP1JYR1-F1
#
_cell.length_a   1.000
_cell.length_b   1.000
_cell.length_c   1.000
_cell.angle_alpha   90.00
_cell.angle_beta   90.00
_cell.angle_gamma   90.00
#
_symmetry.space_group_name_H-M   'P 1'
#
loop_
_entity.id
_entity.type
_entity.pdbx_description
1 polymer ?
#
loop_
_entity_poly.entity_id
_entity_poly.type
_entity_poly.pdbx_seq_one_letter_code
_entity_poly.pdbx_strand_id
1 'polypeptide(L)'
;MMRAWIQLVIAIGVEIAGTSLLKLSAGFKYPLVGIVGMLLYGLAIFSFSRALSKIPLSVGYAIWAGVGTAATGLIGIWAFGEILTGLKTLGFMAIITGVILLNMPAKATKPATATPRLARWRTRFNR
;
A
#
# COMPACT_ATOMS: atom_id res chain seq x y z
N MET A 1 15.61 -9.64 5.09
CA MET A 1 14.34 -9.65 4.32
C MET A 1 13.13 -9.87 5.23
N MET A 2 13.10 -10.91 6.07
CA MET A 2 11.95 -11.19 6.96
C MET A 2 11.51 -10.02 7.86
N ARG A 3 12.46 -9.26 8.43
CA ARG A 3 12.15 -8.07 9.25
C ARG A 3 11.34 -6.99 8.50
N ALA A 4 11.57 -6.83 7.19
CA ALA A 4 10.86 -5.82 6.41
C ALA A 4 9.40 -6.20 6.16
N TRP A 5 9.13 -7.48 5.92
CA TRP A 5 7.76 -8.01 5.81
C TRP A 5 6.98 -7.88 7.12
N ILE A 6 7.63 -8.15 8.25
CA ILE A 6 7.01 -7.95 9.58
C ILE A 6 6.69 -6.46 9.79
N GLN A 7 7.61 -5.55 9.45
CA GLN A 7 7.37 -4.10 9.54
C GLN A 7 6.23 -3.64 8.64
N LEU A 8 6.06 -4.26 7.47
CA LEU A 8 4.96 -3.98 6.55
C LEU A 8 3.61 -4.39 7.16
N VAL A 9 3.51 -5.60 7.73
CA VAL A 9 2.28 -6.07 8.38
C VAL A 9 1.94 -5.21 9.59
N ILE A 10 2.94 -4.85 10.41
CA ILE A 10 2.75 -3.95 11.55
C ILE A 10 2.29 -2.57 11.05
N ALA A 11 2.89 -2.04 9.99
CA ALA A 11 2.49 -0.75 9.42
C ALA A 11 1.01 -0.76 9.04
N ILE A 12 0.56 -1.78 8.30
CA ILE A 12 -0.84 -1.92 7.88
C ILE A 12 -1.77 -2.03 9.10
N GLY A 13 -1.43 -2.87 10.09
CA GLY A 13 -2.27 -3.02 11.28
C GLY A 13 -2.42 -1.72 12.09
N VAL A 14 -1.31 -1.00 12.27
CA VAL A 14 -1.30 0.29 12.99
C VAL A 14 -2.03 1.37 12.19
N GLU A 15 -1.89 1.38 10.86
CA GLU A 15 -2.61 2.30 9.98
C GLU A 15 -4.12 2.12 10.09
N ILE A 16 -4.59 0.87 10.02
CA ILE A 16 -6.01 0.52 10.13
C ILE A 16 -6.57 0.98 11.48
N ALA A 17 -5.83 0.76 12.57
CA ALA A 17 -6.22 1.26 13.89
C ALA A 17 -6.24 2.79 13.95
N GLY A 18 -5.20 3.45 13.42
CA GLY A 18 -5.10 4.91 13.39
C GLY A 18 -6.21 5.58 12.58
N THR A 19 -6.48 5.08 11.37
CA THR A 19 -7.58 5.56 10.51
C THR A 19 -8.95 5.35 11.14
N SER A 20 -9.16 4.20 11.80
CA SER A 20 -10.41 3.93 12.52
C SER A 20 -10.61 4.91 13.68
N LEU A 21 -9.57 5.21 14.46
CA LEU A 21 -9.64 6.22 15.52
C LEU A 21 -9.88 7.62 14.98
N LEU A 22 -9.27 7.98 13.85
CA LEU A 22 -9.53 9.26 13.19
C LEU A 22 -11.01 9.39 12.80
N LYS A 23 -11.63 8.32 12.30
CA LYS A 23 -13.08 8.29 12.03
C LYS A 23 -13.89 8.46 13.31
N LEU A 24 -13.52 7.75 14.39
CA LEU A 24 -14.17 7.85 15.71
C LEU A 24 -14.02 9.23 16.36
N SER A 25 -12.99 10.01 16.01
CA SER A 25 -12.82 11.37 16.50
C SER A 25 -13.95 12.33 16.05
N ALA A 26 -14.77 11.92 15.07
CA ALA A 26 -15.86 12.69 14.49
C ALA A 26 -15.40 14.10 14.02
N GLY A 27 -14.27 14.15 13.32
CA GLY A 27 -13.67 15.41 12.86
C GLY A 27 -13.06 16.23 14.00
N PHE A 28 -12.37 15.58 14.94
CA PHE A 28 -11.77 16.17 16.14
C PHE A 28 -12.75 16.73 17.18
N LYS A 29 -14.04 16.36 17.11
CA LYS A 29 -14.98 16.57 18.23
C LYS A 29 -14.49 15.87 19.51
N TYR A 30 -13.82 14.73 19.36
CA TYR A 30 -13.07 14.05 20.43
C TYR A 30 -11.56 14.17 20.16
N PRO A 31 -10.90 15.25 20.61
CA PRO A 31 -9.54 15.59 20.19
C PRO A 31 -8.50 14.57 20.66
N LEU A 32 -8.65 14.00 21.85
CA LEU A 32 -7.78 12.93 22.36
C LEU A 32 -7.76 11.72 21.41
N VAL A 33 -8.93 11.27 20.97
CA VAL A 33 -9.07 10.13 20.04
C VAL A 33 -8.44 10.46 18.68
N GLY A 34 -8.66 11.69 18.18
CA GLY A 34 -8.07 12.17 16.94
C GLY A 34 -6.54 12.27 17.00
N ILE A 35 -5.98 12.79 18.08
CA ILE A 35 -4.53 12.90 18.28
C ILE A 35 -3.89 11.51 18.33
N VAL A 36 -4.46 10.58 19.10
CA VAL A 36 -3.96 9.19 19.15
C VAL A 36 -4.04 8.54 17.77
N GLY A 37 -5.16 8.71 17.05
CA GLY A 37 -5.30 8.23 15.68
C GLY A 37 -4.22 8.78 14.74
N MET A 38 -3.92 10.07 14.84
CA MET A 38 -2.89 10.72 14.03
C MET A 38 -1.48 10.24 14.36
N LEU A 39 -1.18 10.02 15.65
CA LEU A 39 0.10 9.46 16.09
C LEU A 39 0.29 8.02 15.59
N LEU A 40 -0.74 7.18 15.68
CA LEU A 40 -0.70 5.83 15.14
C LEU A 40 -0.52 5.85 13.62
N TYR A 41 -1.26 6.70 12.91
CA TYR A 41 -1.11 6.82 11.46
C TYR A 41 0.32 7.27 11.07
N GLY A 42 0.91 8.22 11.81
CA GLY A 42 2.31 8.60 11.65
C GLY A 42 3.29 7.45 11.90
N LEU A 43 3.05 6.66 12.96
CA LEU A 43 3.85 5.48 13.29
C LEU A 43 3.76 4.40 12.20
N ALA A 44 2.57 4.22 11.61
CA ALA A 44 2.36 3.30 10.50
C ALA A 44 3.21 3.70 9.28
N ILE A 45 3.14 4.96 8.86
CA ILE A 45 3.94 5.48 7.74
C ILE A 45 5.44 5.38 8.02
N PHE A 46 5.87 5.63 9.27
CA PHE A 46 7.26 5.45 9.66
C PHE A 46 7.73 3.98 9.54
N SER A 47 6.91 3.03 10.01
CA SER A 47 7.20 1.59 9.86
C SER A 47 7.20 1.16 8.39
N PHE A 48 6.27 1.68 7.60
CA PHE A 48 6.19 1.43 6.16
C PHE A 48 7.46 1.92 5.44
N SER A 49 7.94 3.13 5.75
CA SER A 49 9.21 3.66 5.23
C SER A 49 10.41 2.74 5.51
N ARG A 50 10.47 2.16 6.72
CA ARG A 50 11.52 1.17 7.05
C ARG A 50 11.39 -0.12 6.24
N ALA A 51 10.17 -0.60 5.98
CA ALA A 51 9.95 -1.76 5.12
C ALA A 51 10.40 -1.50 3.67
N LEU A 52 10.10 -0.32 3.15
CA LEU A 52 10.49 0.13 1.80
C LEU A 52 12.00 0.25 1.60
N SER A 53 12.78 0.36 2.69
CA SER A 53 14.25 0.36 2.60
C SER A 53 14.82 -1.00 2.15
N LYS A 54 13.99 -2.06 2.13
CA LYS A 54 14.39 -3.43 1.74
C LYS A 54 13.48 -4.07 0.70
N ILE A 55 12.30 -3.52 0.46
CA ILE A 55 11.29 -4.05 -0.47
C ILE A 55 11.15 -3.05 -1.63
N PRO A 56 11.04 -3.51 -2.90
CA PRO A 56 10.75 -2.61 -4.01
C PRO A 56 9.49 -1.79 -3.74
N LEU A 57 9.56 -0.47 -4.01
CA LEU A 57 8.47 0.47 -3.76
C LEU A 57 7.14 0.01 -4.37
N SER A 58 7.17 -0.48 -5.61
CA SER A 58 5.98 -0.97 -6.32
C SER A 58 5.27 -2.09 -5.56
N VAL A 59 6.02 -3.08 -5.08
CA VAL A 59 5.50 -4.24 -4.34
C VAL A 59 4.98 -3.80 -2.97
N GLY A 60 5.79 -3.02 -2.24
CA GLY A 60 5.42 -2.54 -0.91
C GLY A 60 4.14 -1.70 -0.94
N TYR A 61 4.05 -0.76 -1.88
CA TYR A 61 2.88 0.11 -2.03
C TYR A 61 1.64 -0.65 -2.50
N ALA A 62 1.77 -1.60 -3.43
CA ALA A 62 0.65 -2.42 -3.88
C ALA A 62 0.02 -3.24 -2.73
N ILE A 63 0.85 -3.85 -1.87
CA ILE A 63 0.36 -4.62 -0.72
C ILE A 63 -0.24 -3.70 0.33
N TRP A 64 0.46 -2.62 0.68
CA TRP A 64 0.00 -1.64 1.67
C TRP A 64 -1.35 -1.05 1.28
N ALA A 65 -1.46 -0.46 0.09
CA ALA A 65 -2.70 0.13 -0.39
C ALA A 65 -3.81 -0.92 -0.55
N GLY A 66 -3.47 -2.11 -1.04
CA GLY A 66 -4.47 -3.15 -1.30
C GLY A 66 -5.07 -3.76 -0.05
N VAL A 67 -4.21 -4.25 0.85
CA VAL A 67 -4.64 -4.84 2.11
C VAL A 67 -5.26 -3.78 3.01
N GLY A 68 -4.65 -2.58 3.09
CA GLY A 68 -5.16 -1.45 3.86
C GLY A 68 -6.57 -1.07 3.44
N THR A 69 -6.83 -0.90 2.14
CA THR A 69 -8.15 -0.55 1.62
C THR A 69 -9.19 -1.66 1.85
N ALA A 70 -8.82 -2.93 1.60
CA ALA A 70 -9.72 -4.06 1.82
C ALA A 70 -10.12 -4.19 3.30
N ALA A 71 -9.16 -4.07 4.21
CA ALA A 71 -9.40 -4.20 5.64
C ALA A 71 -10.16 -2.99 6.21
N THR A 72 -9.78 -1.76 5.84
CA THR A 72 -10.49 -0.54 6.29
C THR A 72 -11.94 -0.51 5.80
N GLY A 73 -12.22 -0.94 4.57
CA GLY A 73 -13.60 -1.03 4.10
C GLY A 73 -14.42 -2.12 4.80
N LEU A 74 -13.84 -3.29 5.09
CA LEU A 74 -14.49 -4.31 5.93
C LEU A 74 -14.83 -3.75 7.32
N ILE A 75 -13.92 -3.00 7.93
CA ILE A 75 -14.14 -2.31 9.20
C ILE A 75 -15.21 -1.23 9.06
N GLY A 76 -15.25 -0.50 7.95
CA GLY A 76 -16.33 0.43 7.61
C GLY A 76 -17.72 -0.21 7.74
N ILE A 77 -17.87 -1.41 7.18
CA ILE A 77 -19.14 -2.14 7.21
C ILE A 77 -19.46 -2.63 8.63
N TRP A 78 -18.51 -3.28 9.28
CA TRP A 78 -18.74 -3.96 10.56
C TRP A 78 -18.78 -3.00 11.76
N ALA A 79 -17.83 -2.07 11.84
CA ALA A 79 -17.67 -1.19 12.99
C ALA A 79 -18.45 0.12 12.86
N PHE A 80 -18.65 0.63 11.64
CA PHE A 80 -19.32 1.90 11.39
C PHE A 80 -20.68 1.76 10.71
N GLY A 81 -21.13 0.53 10.42
CA GLY A 81 -22.42 0.26 9.81
C GLY A 81 -22.55 0.84 8.40
N GLU A 82 -21.44 1.01 7.68
CA GLU A 82 -21.49 1.57 6.32
C GLU A 82 -22.23 0.61 5.38
N ILE A 83 -23.35 1.08 4.82
CA ILE A 83 -24.11 0.32 3.85
C ILE A 83 -23.34 0.31 2.53
N LEU A 84 -22.94 -0.88 2.09
CA LEU A 84 -22.48 -1.11 0.73
C LEU A 84 -23.69 -1.15 -0.20
N THR A 85 -23.96 -0.05 -0.89
CA THR A 85 -24.76 -0.10 -2.11
C THR A 85 -24.09 -1.03 -3.14
N GLY A 86 -24.86 -1.66 -4.02
CA GLY A 86 -24.33 -2.59 -5.02
C GLY A 86 -23.15 -2.03 -5.84
N LEU A 87 -23.13 -0.71 -6.08
CA LEU A 87 -22.03 -0.01 -6.74
C LEU A 87 -20.74 0.07 -5.91
N LYS A 88 -20.85 0.27 -4.57
CA LYS A 88 -19.70 0.24 -3.66
C LYS A 88 -19.10 -1.16 -3.57
N THR A 89 -19.93 -2.20 -3.58
CA THR A 89 -19.46 -3.59 -3.60
C THR A 89 -18.67 -3.89 -4.87
N LEU A 90 -19.15 -3.42 -6.03
CA LEU A 90 -18.46 -3.54 -7.31
C LEU A 90 -17.10 -2.82 -7.28
N GLY A 91 -17.06 -1.60 -6.72
CA GLY A 91 -15.80 -0.87 -6.49
C GLY A 91 -14.83 -1.62 -5.58
N PHE A 92 -15.33 -2.24 -4.50
CA PHE A 92 -14.52 -3.05 -3.60
C PHE A 92 -13.86 -4.25 -4.30
N MET A 93 -14.66 -4.97 -5.11
CA MET A 93 -14.17 -6.08 -5.91
C MET A 93 -13.14 -5.64 -6.95
N ALA A 94 -13.33 -4.47 -7.56
CA ALA A 94 -12.37 -3.90 -8.51
C ALA A 94 -11.02 -3.57 -7.85
N ILE A 95 -11.03 -3.00 -6.63
CA ILE A 95 -9.81 -2.71 -5.86
C ILE A 95 -9.08 -4.02 -5.53
N ILE A 96 -9.78 -5.02 -4.99
CA ILE A 96 -9.19 -6.34 -4.69
C ILE A 96 -8.57 -6.95 -5.95
N THR A 97 -9.28 -6.90 -7.08
CA THR A 97 -8.80 -7.42 -8.36
C THR A 97 -7.56 -6.67 -8.85
N GLY A 98 -7.56 -5.35 -8.75
CA GLY A 98 -6.41 -4.51 -9.13
C GLY A 98 -5.17 -4.83 -8.30
N VAL A 99 -5.33 -5.07 -7.01
CA VAL A 99 -4.24 -5.47 -6.11
C VAL A 99 -3.67 -6.83 -6.49
N ILE A 100 -4.53 -7.81 -6.78
CA ILE A 100 -4.11 -9.14 -7.23
C ILE A 100 -3.30 -9.01 -8.53
N LEU A 101 -3.80 -8.26 -9.52
CA LEU A 101 -3.13 -8.04 -10.81
C LEU A 101 -1.75 -7.39 -10.64
N LEU A 102 -1.63 -6.39 -9.77
CA LEU A 102 -0.35 -5.72 -9.47
C LEU A 102 0.64 -6.63 -8.75
N ASN A 103 0.15 -7.61 -7.98
CA ASN A 103 0.98 -8.56 -7.26
C ASN A 103 1.33 -9.80 -8.09
N MET A 104 0.82 -9.93 -9.33
CA MET A 104 1.22 -11.03 -10.20
C MET A 104 2.70 -10.87 -10.58
N PRO A 105 3.50 -11.94 -10.50
CA PRO A 105 4.87 -11.91 -10.98
C PRO A 105 4.86 -11.57 -12.47
N ALA A 106 5.39 -10.39 -12.81
CA ALA A 106 5.54 -10.00 -14.20
C ALA A 106 6.34 -11.09 -14.92
N LYS A 107 5.76 -11.72 -15.95
CA LYS A 107 6.55 -12.52 -16.89
C LYS A 107 7.65 -11.61 -17.39
N ALA A 108 8.90 -11.94 -17.09
CA ALA A 108 10.05 -11.20 -17.59
C ALA A 108 9.93 -11.14 -19.11
N THR A 109 9.55 -9.98 -19.64
CA THR A 109 9.62 -9.72 -21.08
C THR A 109 11.10 -9.86 -21.41
N LYS A 110 11.45 -10.89 -22.19
CA LYS A 110 12.82 -11.10 -22.68
C LYS A 110 13.36 -9.73 -23.09
N PRO A 111 14.47 -9.25 -22.50
CA PRO A 111 15.03 -7.97 -22.92
C PRO A 111 15.24 -8.08 -24.42
N ALA A 112 14.61 -7.17 -25.18
CA ALA A 112 14.76 -7.11 -26.61
C ALA A 112 16.26 -7.13 -26.87
N THR A 113 16.74 -8.20 -27.51
CA THR A 113 18.13 -8.47 -27.83
C THR A 113 18.72 -7.16 -28.33
N ALA A 114 19.58 -6.53 -27.52
CA ALA A 114 20.15 -5.25 -27.87
C ALA A 114 20.89 -5.43 -29.19
N THR A 115 20.34 -4.85 -30.26
CA THR A 115 20.92 -4.91 -31.59
C THR A 115 22.37 -4.40 -31.50
N PRO A 116 23.36 -5.02 -32.19
CA PRO A 116 24.79 -4.69 -32.08
C PRO A 116 25.15 -3.21 -32.34
N ARG A 117 24.18 -2.42 -32.85
CA ARG A 117 24.32 -1.00 -33.13
C ARG A 117 24.50 -0.14 -31.87
N LEU A 118 23.98 -0.54 -30.71
CA LEU A 118 24.10 0.24 -29.46
C LEU A 118 25.45 0.04 -28.74
N ALA A 119 26.13 -1.10 -28.96
CA ALA A 119 27.48 -1.31 -28.45
C ALA A 119 28.50 -0.34 -29.07
N ARG A 120 28.26 0.08 -30.32
CA ARG A 120 29.14 1.00 -31.08
C ARG A 120 29.09 2.46 -30.61
N TRP A 121 28.01 2.88 -29.93
CA TRP A 121 27.89 4.25 -29.41
C TRP A 121 28.53 4.43 -28.04
N ARG A 122 28.61 3.36 -27.24
CA ARG A 122 29.19 3.40 -25.88
C ARG A 122 30.71 3.57 -25.88
N THR A 123 31.40 3.22 -26.98
CA THR A 123 32.84 3.42 -27.14
C THR A 123 33.21 4.82 -27.66
N ARG A 124 32.25 5.58 -28.18
CA ARG A 124 32.49 6.90 -28.79
C ARG A 124 32.38 8.06 -27.80
N PHE A 125 31.69 7.87 -26.68
CA PHE A 125 31.52 8.87 -25.61
C PHE A 125 32.49 8.70 -24.43
N ASN A 126 33.35 7.67 -24.46
CA ASN A 126 34.31 7.38 -23.38
C ASN A 126 35.76 7.69 -23.80
N ARG A 127 35.94 8.69 -24.69
CA ARG A 127 37.23 9.28 -25.06
C ARG A 127 37.17 10.77 -24.78
#